data_AF-A0AAV2SS79-F1
#
_entry.id   AF-A0AAV2SS79-F1
#
_cell.length_a   1.000
_cell.length_b   1.000
_cell.length_c   1.000
_cell.angle_alpha   90.00
_cell.angle_beta   90.00
_cell.angle_gamma   90.00
#
_symmetry.space_group_name_H-M   'P 1'
#
loop_
_entity.id
_entity.type
_entity.pdbx_description
1 polymer ?
#
loop_
_entity_poly.entity_id
_entity_poly.type
_entity_poly.pdbx_seq_one_letter_code
_entity_poly.pdbx_strand_id
1 'polypeptide(L)'
;VGLMVAFLVVFVSIFFLLPSVPGIKRFLYFSRCTLTLLLGLTIMLCNFGQNWEVAVVNSKMPYRAGTAQEVTAEIDVRMGLRGLNITLKNTTQLEGDLRGETINYNERFFWTWSQGRPGFGPFAGEIQRQYRAAQHRGSPIPILWVAEYFTIDGEGLRWGRHYRHAGWYAHICVWAALPSWLLTIILFKMVIKYGAFWLFLT
;
A
#
# COMPACT_ATOMS: atom_id res chain seq x y z
N VAL A 1 5.08 -8.40 -5.49
CA VAL A 1 5.83 -9.65 -5.78
C VAL A 1 7.14 -9.37 -6.51
N GLY A 2 7.13 -8.67 -7.66
CA GLY A 2 8.35 -8.40 -8.44
C GLY A 2 9.53 -7.82 -7.65
N LEU A 3 9.30 -6.82 -6.79
CA LEU A 3 10.34 -6.25 -5.92
C LEU A 3 10.93 -7.29 -4.96
N MET A 4 10.09 -8.09 -4.27
CA MET A 4 10.57 -9.13 -3.37
C MET A 4 11.44 -10.16 -4.10
N VAL A 5 11.02 -10.56 -5.32
CA VAL A 5 11.79 -11.48 -6.16
C VAL A 5 13.14 -10.87 -6.58
N ALA A 6 13.17 -9.59 -6.97
CA ALA A 6 14.42 -8.92 -7.34
C ALA A 6 15.44 -8.90 -6.18
N PHE A 7 15.01 -8.55 -4.97
CA PHE A 7 15.87 -8.59 -3.78
C PHE A 7 16.28 -10.03 -3.41
N LEU A 8 15.39 -11.02 -3.58
CA LEU A 8 15.70 -12.43 -3.36
C LEU A 8 16.78 -12.93 -4.33
N VAL A 9 16.71 -12.57 -5.62
CA VAL A 9 17.71 -12.94 -6.63
C VAL A 9 19.08 -12.38 -6.25
N VAL A 10 19.14 -11.12 -5.82
CA VAL A 10 20.41 -10.52 -5.35
C VAL A 10 20.91 -11.22 -4.10
N PHE A 11 20.03 -11.52 -3.14
CA PHE A 11 20.38 -12.25 -1.92
C PHE A 11 20.96 -13.64 -2.21
N VAL A 12 20.32 -14.41 -3.09
CA VAL A 12 20.78 -15.73 -3.52
C VAL A 12 22.12 -15.62 -4.25
N SER A 13 22.31 -14.59 -5.08
CA SER A 13 23.58 -14.33 -5.75
C SER A 13 24.72 -14.08 -4.74
N ILE A 14 24.48 -13.27 -3.69
CA ILE A 14 25.45 -13.06 -2.62
C ILE A 14 25.72 -14.36 -1.87
N PHE A 15 24.70 -15.18 -1.62
CA PHE A 15 24.86 -16.48 -0.96
C PHE A 15 25.81 -17.41 -1.73
N PHE A 16 25.71 -17.47 -3.06
CA PHE A 16 26.63 -18.23 -3.89
C PHE A 16 28.07 -17.66 -3.91
N LEU A 17 28.25 -16.36 -3.67
CA LEU A 17 29.58 -15.75 -3.56
C LEU A 17 30.25 -15.98 -2.19
N LEU A 18 29.51 -16.41 -1.16
CA LEU A 18 30.01 -16.61 0.20
C LEU A 18 31.23 -17.55 0.34
N PRO A 19 31.33 -18.68 -0.39
CA PRO A 19 32.49 -19.57 -0.29
C PRO A 19 33.81 -18.87 -0.63
N SER A 20 33.77 -17.76 -1.38
CA SER A 20 34.96 -16.99 -1.77
C SER A 20 35.59 -16.23 -0.60
N VAL A 21 34.88 -16.03 0.52
CA VAL A 21 35.37 -15.27 1.68
C VAL A 21 35.87 -16.23 2.76
N PRO A 22 37.14 -16.14 3.19
CA PRO A 22 37.69 -17.07 4.17
C PRO A 22 37.33 -16.71 5.63
N GLY A 23 37.12 -17.76 6.44
CA GLY A 23 37.08 -17.69 7.91
C GLY A 23 35.92 -16.87 8.50
N ILE A 24 36.15 -16.27 9.67
CA ILE A 24 35.14 -15.51 10.43
C ILE A 24 34.64 -14.25 9.70
N LYS A 25 35.44 -13.71 8.77
CA LYS A 25 35.07 -12.58 7.91
C LYS A 25 33.87 -12.92 7.02
N ARG A 26 33.65 -14.20 6.70
CA ARG A 26 32.48 -14.67 5.95
C ARG A 26 31.16 -14.34 6.66
N PHE A 27 31.10 -14.59 7.97
CA PHE A 27 29.90 -14.31 8.76
C PHE A 27 29.60 -12.81 8.82
N LEU A 28 30.62 -11.98 9.06
CA LEU A 28 30.48 -10.52 9.10
C LEU A 28 30.10 -9.93 7.73
N TYR A 29 30.64 -10.47 6.64
CA TYR A 29 30.27 -10.07 5.29
C TYR A 29 28.82 -10.44 4.98
N PHE A 30 28.42 -11.68 5.30
CA PHE A 30 27.05 -12.15 5.11
C PHE A 30 26.04 -11.33 5.90
N SER A 31 26.29 -11.08 7.19
CA SER A 31 25.39 -10.30 8.05
C SER A 31 25.24 -8.87 7.54
N ARG A 32 26.34 -8.20 7.18
CA ARG A 32 26.32 -6.84 6.61
C ARG A 32 25.52 -6.78 5.31
N CYS A 33 25.77 -7.68 4.36
CA CYS A 33 25.06 -7.73 3.09
C CYS A 33 23.56 -8.00 3.30
N THR A 34 23.22 -8.94 4.19
CA THR A 34 21.83 -9.27 4.51
C THR A 34 21.09 -8.09 5.12
N LEU A 35 21.68 -7.41 6.11
CA LEU A 35 21.08 -6.23 6.74
C LEU A 35 20.89 -5.09 5.74
N THR A 36 21.89 -4.84 4.89
CA THR A 36 21.81 -3.80 3.86
C THR A 36 20.72 -4.10 2.83
N LEU A 37 20.61 -5.34 2.37
CA LEU A 37 19.55 -5.74 1.44
C LEU A 37 18.17 -5.67 2.09
N LEU A 38 18.06 -6.08 3.36
CA LEU A 38 16.81 -5.99 4.12
C LEU A 38 16.35 -4.54 4.26
N LEU A 39 17.25 -3.61 4.57
CA LEU A 39 16.93 -2.17 4.62
C LEU A 39 16.38 -1.67 3.28
N GLY A 40 17.07 -1.97 2.17
CA GLY A 40 16.62 -1.58 0.84
C GLY A 40 15.25 -2.19 0.48
N LEU A 41 15.04 -3.45 0.83
CA LEU A 41 13.76 -4.14 0.62
C LEU A 41 12.64 -3.47 1.42
N THR A 42 12.89 -3.17 2.70
CA THR A 42 11.91 -2.50 3.57
C THR A 42 11.54 -1.13 3.04
N ILE A 43 12.51 -0.30 2.62
CA ILE A 43 12.24 1.02 2.01
C ILE A 43 11.31 0.87 0.79
N MET A 44 11.61 -0.08 -0.10
CA MET A 44 10.78 -0.33 -1.28
C MET A 44 9.39 -0.87 -0.93
N LEU A 45 9.29 -1.80 0.03
CA LEU A 45 8.01 -2.34 0.49
C LEU A 45 7.15 -1.29 1.19
N CYS A 46 7.74 -0.40 1.99
CA CYS A 46 7.02 0.71 2.61
C CYS A 46 6.49 1.69 1.55
N ASN A 47 7.24 1.94 0.46
CA ASN A 47 6.81 2.86 -0.58
C ASN A 47 5.60 2.34 -1.38
N PHE A 48 5.63 1.05 -1.77
CA PHE A 48 4.60 0.44 -2.62
C PHE A 48 3.57 -0.39 -1.87
N GLY A 49 3.81 -0.66 -0.59
CA GLY A 49 2.92 -1.40 0.29
C GLY A 49 1.62 -0.65 0.56
N GLN A 50 0.57 -1.41 0.82
CA GLN A 50 -0.78 -0.90 1.07
C GLN A 50 -1.27 -1.22 2.48
N ASN A 51 -0.35 -1.57 3.38
CA ASN A 51 -0.66 -1.97 4.75
C ASN A 51 -0.16 -0.91 5.74
N TRP A 52 -0.25 0.38 5.38
CA TRP A 52 0.10 1.47 6.31
C TRP A 52 -0.94 1.58 7.42
N GLU A 53 -2.20 1.36 7.07
CA GLU A 53 -3.30 1.24 8.02
C GLU A 53 -4.28 0.19 7.49
N VAL A 54 -4.77 -0.65 8.39
CA VAL A 54 -5.63 -1.79 8.05
C VAL A 54 -6.80 -1.80 9.01
N ALA A 55 -8.01 -1.90 8.48
CA ALA A 55 -9.24 -2.03 9.25
C ALA A 55 -10.09 -3.14 8.67
N VAL A 56 -10.54 -4.06 9.53
CA VAL A 56 -11.34 -5.22 9.13
C VAL A 56 -12.58 -5.28 10.01
N VAL A 57 -13.75 -5.39 9.38
CA VAL A 57 -15.03 -5.52 10.08
C VAL A 57 -15.87 -6.59 9.39
N ASN A 58 -16.46 -7.48 10.18
CA ASN A 58 -17.48 -8.41 9.72
C ASN A 58 -18.84 -7.91 10.19
N SER A 59 -19.74 -7.62 9.24
CA SER A 59 -21.06 -7.10 9.55
C SER A 59 -22.08 -7.50 8.49
N LYS A 60 -23.36 -7.36 8.85
CA LYS A 60 -24.47 -7.48 7.92
C LYS A 60 -24.72 -6.12 7.27
N MET A 61 -24.70 -6.08 5.94
CA MET A 61 -24.72 -4.84 5.18
C MET A 61 -25.58 -4.96 3.91
N PRO A 62 -26.20 -3.88 3.44
CA PRO A 62 -26.92 -3.87 2.16
C PRO A 62 -25.91 -4.08 1.02
N TYR A 63 -26.25 -4.93 0.05
CA TYR A 63 -25.31 -5.32 -1.01
C TYR A 63 -25.49 -4.53 -2.31
N ARG A 64 -26.70 -4.54 -2.88
CA ARG A 64 -27.01 -3.98 -4.21
C ARG A 64 -28.20 -3.01 -4.13
N ALA A 65 -28.15 -1.96 -4.95
CA ALA A 65 -29.27 -1.05 -5.12
C ALA A 65 -30.47 -1.76 -5.76
N GLY A 66 -31.69 -1.38 -5.36
CA GLY A 66 -32.92 -1.97 -5.89
C GLY A 66 -33.38 -3.25 -5.19
N THR A 67 -32.61 -3.77 -4.22
CA THR A 67 -33.00 -4.92 -3.39
C THR A 67 -32.83 -4.60 -1.92
N ALA A 68 -33.76 -5.02 -1.06
CA ALA A 68 -33.64 -4.91 0.39
C ALA A 68 -32.78 -6.02 1.02
N GLN A 69 -32.11 -6.83 0.19
CA GLN A 69 -31.33 -7.97 0.66
C GLN A 69 -30.00 -7.51 1.26
N GLU A 70 -29.73 -8.02 2.46
CA GLU A 70 -28.48 -7.80 3.17
C GLU A 70 -27.61 -9.04 3.13
N VAL A 71 -26.29 -8.83 3.13
CA VAL A 71 -25.28 -9.89 3.13
C VAL A 71 -24.40 -9.76 4.36
N THR A 72 -24.09 -10.88 5.00
CA THR A 72 -23.04 -10.96 6.01
C THR A 72 -21.69 -11.13 5.32
N ALA A 73 -20.89 -10.07 5.33
CA ALA A 73 -19.60 -10.02 4.66
C ALA A 73 -18.55 -9.37 5.54
N GLU A 74 -17.30 -9.73 5.28
CA GLU A 74 -16.12 -9.06 5.80
C GLU A 74 -15.71 -7.95 4.84
N ILE A 75 -15.63 -6.74 5.37
CA ILE A 75 -15.05 -5.58 4.68
C ILE A 75 -13.67 -5.30 5.26
N ASP A 76 -12.65 -5.33 4.40
CA ASP A 76 -11.26 -5.02 4.77
C ASP A 76 -10.77 -3.83 3.95
N VAL A 77 -10.35 -2.78 4.65
CA VAL A 77 -9.83 -1.52 4.12
C VAL A 77 -8.35 -1.44 4.43
N ARG A 78 -7.54 -1.39 3.36
CA ARG A 78 -6.08 -1.31 3.43
C ARG A 78 -5.58 -0.04 2.79
N MET A 79 -4.96 0.83 3.58
CA MET A 79 -4.48 2.11 3.12
C MET A 79 -2.98 2.06 2.81
N GLY A 80 -2.62 2.61 1.66
CA GLY A 80 -1.25 2.89 1.27
C GLY A 80 -1.00 4.38 1.06
N LEU A 81 0.23 4.73 0.71
CA LEU A 81 0.62 6.14 0.53
C LEU A 81 -0.10 6.86 -0.63
N ARG A 82 -0.57 6.10 -1.62
CA ARG A 82 -1.11 6.60 -2.90
C ARG A 82 -2.59 6.26 -3.12
N GLY A 83 -3.25 5.70 -2.13
CA GLY A 83 -4.62 5.22 -2.27
C GLY A 83 -4.95 4.14 -1.27
N LEU A 84 -6.16 3.60 -1.40
CA LEU A 84 -6.66 2.53 -0.56
C LEU A 84 -7.18 1.37 -1.41
N ASN A 85 -7.17 0.19 -0.80
CA ASN A 85 -7.84 -1.00 -1.30
C ASN A 85 -9.00 -1.33 -0.38
N ILE A 86 -10.17 -1.55 -0.97
CA ILE A 86 -11.36 -2.01 -0.26
C ILE A 86 -11.66 -3.40 -0.79
N THR A 87 -11.74 -4.35 0.13
CA THR A 87 -12.12 -5.72 -0.17
C THR A 87 -13.46 -6.02 0.49
N LEU A 88 -14.29 -6.79 -0.21
CA LEU A 88 -15.57 -7.25 0.29
C LEU A 88 -15.69 -8.74 0.00
N LYS A 89 -15.76 -9.55 1.05
CA LYS A 89 -15.80 -11.00 0.95
C LYS A 89 -16.97 -11.56 1.77
N ASN A 90 -17.78 -12.44 1.19
CA ASN A 90 -18.83 -13.10 1.96
C ASN A 90 -18.25 -14.03 3.03
N THR A 91 -18.88 -14.03 4.20
CA THR A 91 -18.54 -14.96 5.30
C THR A 91 -19.46 -16.17 5.30
N THR A 92 -20.71 -15.99 4.88
CA THR A 92 -21.75 -17.03 4.89
C THR A 92 -22.18 -17.43 3.48
N GLN A 93 -22.85 -18.59 3.39
CA GLN A 93 -23.52 -19.01 2.16
C GLN A 93 -24.63 -18.00 1.82
N LEU A 94 -24.73 -17.67 0.54
CA LEU A 94 -25.69 -16.70 0.05
C LEU A 94 -27.05 -17.35 -0.13
N GLU A 95 -28.09 -16.67 0.32
CA GLU A 95 -29.49 -17.12 0.25
C GLU A 95 -30.31 -16.22 -0.69
N GLY A 96 -31.52 -16.64 -1.04
CA GLY A 96 -32.44 -15.83 -1.86
C GLY A 96 -31.94 -15.54 -3.28
N ASP A 97 -32.10 -14.30 -3.72
CA ASP A 97 -31.76 -13.80 -5.07
C ASP A 97 -30.23 -13.81 -5.34
N LEU A 98 -29.43 -13.81 -4.27
CA LEU A 98 -27.96 -13.84 -4.32
C LEU A 98 -27.39 -15.26 -4.36
N ARG A 99 -28.24 -16.30 -4.43
CA ARG A 99 -27.79 -17.69 -4.52
C ARG A 99 -26.95 -17.91 -5.77
N GLY A 100 -25.68 -18.26 -5.57
CA GLY A 100 -24.72 -18.52 -6.65
C GLY A 100 -23.88 -17.30 -7.06
N GLU A 101 -24.10 -16.12 -6.48
CA GLU A 101 -23.22 -14.98 -6.69
C GLU A 101 -21.89 -15.18 -5.93
N THR A 102 -20.77 -14.70 -6.49
CA THR A 102 -19.45 -14.80 -5.84
C THR A 102 -19.04 -13.41 -5.35
N ILE A 103 -19.15 -13.18 -4.04
CA ILE A 103 -18.77 -11.91 -3.43
C ILE A 103 -17.31 -12.00 -2.98
N ASN A 104 -16.41 -11.58 -3.88
CA ASN A 104 -14.98 -11.49 -3.62
C ASN A 104 -14.39 -10.30 -4.37
N TYR A 105 -14.72 -9.09 -3.89
CA TYR A 105 -14.29 -7.85 -4.50
C TYR A 105 -12.96 -7.38 -3.91
N ASN A 106 -12.13 -6.78 -4.76
CA ASN A 106 -10.90 -6.08 -4.38
C ASN A 106 -10.78 -4.83 -5.27
N GLU A 107 -11.43 -3.75 -4.83
CA GLU A 107 -11.45 -2.48 -5.54
C GLU A 107 -10.35 -1.57 -4.99
N ARG A 108 -9.63 -0.91 -5.89
CA ARG A 108 -8.54 0.00 -5.54
C ARG A 108 -8.89 1.41 -5.97
N PHE A 109 -8.86 2.32 -5.01
CA PHE A 109 -9.06 3.74 -5.22
C PHE A 109 -7.73 4.48 -5.05
N PHE A 110 -7.24 5.05 -6.15
CA PHE A 110 -6.04 5.85 -6.12
C PHE A 110 -6.38 7.29 -5.77
N TRP A 111 -5.61 7.86 -4.86
CA TRP A 111 -5.48 9.29 -4.76
C TRP A 111 -4.11 9.67 -5.30
N THR A 112 -4.08 10.28 -6.48
CA THR A 112 -2.91 11.10 -6.83
C THR A 112 -2.83 12.25 -5.83
N TRP A 113 -1.63 12.70 -5.45
CA TRP A 113 -1.49 13.76 -4.44
C TRP A 113 -2.06 15.12 -4.88
N SER A 114 -2.41 15.26 -6.17
CA SER A 114 -3.21 16.37 -6.68
C SER A 114 -4.68 16.24 -6.24
N GLN A 115 -5.19 17.28 -5.59
CA GLN A 115 -6.58 17.35 -5.14
C GLN A 115 -7.59 17.51 -6.29
N GLY A 116 -7.17 18.07 -7.42
CA GLY A 116 -8.05 18.41 -8.54
C GLY A 116 -9.09 19.49 -8.20
N ARG A 117 -10.07 19.71 -9.09
CA ARG A 117 -11.21 20.60 -8.82
C ARG A 117 -12.21 19.90 -7.89
N PRO A 118 -12.92 20.65 -7.02
CA PRO A 118 -14.05 20.10 -6.29
C PRO A 118 -15.13 19.53 -7.24
N GLY A 119 -15.82 18.48 -6.80
CA GLY A 119 -16.87 17.79 -7.56
C GLY A 119 -16.43 16.48 -8.20
N PHE A 120 -17.21 16.00 -9.17
CA PHE A 120 -17.03 14.69 -9.83
C PHE A 120 -16.85 14.81 -11.36
N GLY A 121 -16.46 15.99 -11.83
CA GLY A 121 -16.23 16.24 -13.26
C GLY A 121 -14.91 15.66 -13.79
N PRO A 122 -14.62 15.85 -15.09
CA PRO A 122 -13.38 15.36 -15.73
C PRO A 122 -12.09 15.90 -15.08
N PHE A 123 -12.17 17.09 -14.48
CA PHE A 123 -11.04 17.75 -13.80
C PHE A 123 -11.05 17.56 -12.28
N ALA A 124 -11.93 16.71 -11.74
CA ALA A 124 -11.93 16.36 -10.33
C ALA A 124 -10.67 15.58 -9.94
N GLY A 125 -10.38 15.43 -8.65
CA GLY A 125 -9.29 14.56 -8.21
C GLY A 125 -9.50 13.11 -8.64
N GLU A 126 -8.40 12.36 -8.73
CA GLU A 126 -8.42 10.97 -9.23
C GLU A 126 -9.41 10.10 -8.45
N ILE A 127 -9.42 10.21 -7.12
CA ILE A 127 -10.31 9.41 -6.27
C ILE A 127 -11.78 9.74 -6.52
N GLN A 128 -12.14 11.01 -6.75
CA GLN A 128 -13.51 11.40 -7.06
C GLN A 128 -13.96 10.84 -8.41
N ARG A 129 -13.08 10.88 -9.42
CA ARG A 129 -13.38 10.28 -10.74
C ARG A 129 -13.53 8.77 -10.66
N GLN A 130 -12.63 8.10 -9.93
CA GLN A 130 -12.69 6.64 -9.75
C GLN A 130 -13.93 6.22 -8.94
N TYR A 131 -14.29 6.98 -7.90
CA TYR A 131 -15.54 6.78 -7.17
C TYR A 131 -16.74 6.92 -8.10
N ARG A 132 -16.80 7.98 -8.92
CA ARG A 132 -17.90 8.16 -9.87
C ARG A 132 -17.95 7.04 -10.91
N ALA A 133 -16.81 6.58 -11.39
CA ALA A 133 -16.73 5.43 -12.28
C ALA A 133 -17.22 4.13 -11.60
N ALA A 134 -16.88 3.91 -10.33
CA ALA A 134 -17.35 2.76 -9.55
C ALA A 134 -18.88 2.79 -9.34
N GLN A 135 -19.45 3.99 -9.10
CA GLN A 135 -20.91 4.16 -9.07
C GLN A 135 -21.56 3.79 -10.40
N HIS A 136 -20.99 4.24 -11.53
CA HIS A 136 -21.51 3.89 -12.87
C HIS A 136 -21.34 2.41 -13.22
N ARG A 137 -20.31 1.73 -12.71
CA ARG A 137 -20.12 0.28 -12.84
C ARG A 137 -21.08 -0.53 -11.98
N GLY A 138 -21.72 0.08 -10.98
CA GLY A 138 -22.58 -0.61 -10.04
C GLY A 138 -21.79 -1.43 -9.00
N SER A 139 -20.64 -0.92 -8.53
CA SER A 139 -19.90 -1.58 -7.44
C SER A 139 -20.79 -1.71 -6.18
N PRO A 140 -20.58 -2.74 -5.35
CA PRO A 140 -21.40 -2.98 -4.15
C PRO A 140 -21.50 -1.76 -3.23
N ILE A 141 -22.69 -1.57 -2.63
CA ILE A 141 -22.97 -0.45 -1.72
C ILE A 141 -21.91 -0.30 -0.62
N PRO A 142 -21.45 -1.37 0.06
CA PRO A 142 -20.49 -1.23 1.15
C PRO A 142 -19.14 -0.66 0.71
N ILE A 143 -18.69 -1.00 -0.50
CA ILE A 143 -17.45 -0.48 -1.08
C ILE A 143 -17.61 1.00 -1.40
N LEU A 144 -18.73 1.37 -2.02
CA LEU A 144 -19.04 2.76 -2.34
C LEU A 144 -19.13 3.59 -1.06
N TRP A 145 -19.76 3.06 -0.01
CA TRP A 145 -19.93 3.78 1.24
C TRP A 145 -18.59 4.09 1.92
N VAL A 146 -17.66 3.13 1.96
CA VAL A 146 -16.30 3.39 2.47
C VAL A 146 -15.55 4.38 1.58
N ALA A 147 -15.62 4.22 0.25
CA ALA A 147 -14.94 5.12 -0.68
C ALA A 147 -15.46 6.57 -0.56
N GLU A 148 -16.74 6.76 -0.28
CA GLU A 148 -17.38 8.06 -0.14
C GLU A 148 -16.75 8.92 0.96
N TYR A 149 -16.42 8.33 2.11
CA TYR A 149 -15.73 9.02 3.22
C TYR A 149 -14.40 9.69 2.80
N PHE A 150 -13.74 9.15 1.77
CA PHE A 150 -12.48 9.72 1.24
C PHE A 150 -12.70 10.75 0.13
N THR A 151 -13.91 10.85 -0.41
CA THR A 151 -14.26 11.85 -1.44
C THR A 151 -14.81 13.15 -0.85
N ILE A 152 -15.48 13.06 0.30
CA ILE A 152 -16.07 14.21 1.01
C ILE A 152 -14.96 15.06 1.64
N ASP A 153 -15.09 16.38 1.52
CA ASP A 153 -14.17 17.36 2.09
C ASP A 153 -14.96 18.54 2.70
N GLY A 154 -15.83 18.21 3.66
CA GLY A 154 -16.80 19.13 4.28
C GLY A 154 -17.31 18.61 5.63
N GLU A 155 -18.05 19.46 6.36
CA GLU A 155 -18.79 19.06 7.58
C GLU A 155 -17.94 18.39 8.68
N GLY A 156 -16.65 18.74 8.76
CA GLY A 156 -15.70 18.14 9.73
C GLY A 156 -15.18 16.75 9.34
N LEU A 157 -15.71 16.15 8.28
CA LEU A 157 -15.28 14.85 7.73
C LEU A 157 -14.32 15.10 6.57
N ARG A 158 -13.00 15.10 6.86
CA ARG A 158 -11.94 15.44 5.89
C ARG A 158 -10.87 14.35 5.78
N TRP A 159 -11.23 13.09 5.96
CA TRP A 159 -10.29 11.97 5.98
C TRP A 159 -9.46 11.91 4.69
N GLY A 160 -10.10 12.04 3.53
CA GLY A 160 -9.41 12.06 2.24
C GLY A 160 -8.30 13.11 2.14
N ARG A 161 -8.49 14.30 2.75
CA ARG A 161 -7.46 15.35 2.76
C ARG A 161 -6.29 14.97 3.68
N HIS A 162 -6.57 14.53 4.90
CA HIS A 162 -5.54 14.18 5.88
C HIS A 162 -4.68 13.00 5.40
N TYR A 163 -5.30 11.93 4.90
CA TYR A 163 -4.57 10.78 4.38
C TYR A 163 -3.75 11.09 3.13
N ARG A 164 -4.24 11.98 2.24
CA ARG A 164 -3.44 12.45 1.10
C ARG A 164 -2.19 13.22 1.54
N HIS A 165 -2.32 14.13 2.50
CA HIS A 165 -1.17 14.89 3.00
C HIS A 165 -0.17 14.00 3.75
N ALA A 166 -0.66 13.14 4.65
CA ALA A 166 0.19 12.19 5.36
C ALA A 166 0.91 11.26 4.38
N GLY A 167 0.17 10.72 3.40
CA GLY A 167 0.70 9.89 2.33
C GLY A 167 1.75 10.62 1.48
N TRP A 168 1.56 11.90 1.15
CA TRP A 168 2.53 12.70 0.40
C TRP A 168 3.85 12.90 1.15
N TYR A 169 3.81 13.32 2.40
CA TYR A 169 5.04 13.54 3.18
C TYR A 169 5.76 12.23 3.48
N ALA A 170 5.04 11.18 3.89
CA ALA A 170 5.64 9.86 4.09
C ALA A 170 6.25 9.32 2.78
N HIS A 171 5.60 9.57 1.64
CA HIS A 171 6.13 9.20 0.33
C HIS A 171 7.46 9.89 0.01
N ILE A 172 7.57 11.19 0.27
CA ILE A 172 8.81 11.95 0.09
C ILE A 172 9.90 11.41 1.01
N CYS A 173 9.61 11.18 2.29
CA CYS A 173 10.59 10.66 3.24
C CYS A 173 11.13 9.28 2.84
N VAL A 174 10.25 8.35 2.43
CA VAL A 174 10.67 7.01 1.99
C VAL A 174 11.46 7.08 0.69
N TRP A 175 11.11 7.98 -0.24
CA TRP A 175 11.93 8.21 -1.43
C TRP A 175 13.26 8.87 -1.13
N ALA A 176 13.37 9.72 -0.11
CA ALA A 176 14.63 10.31 0.33
C ALA A 176 15.52 9.29 1.07
N ALA A 177 14.93 8.31 1.74
CA ALA A 177 15.66 7.20 2.36
C ALA A 177 16.34 6.30 1.31
N LEU A 178 15.75 6.12 0.13
CA LEU A 178 16.32 5.27 -0.92
C LEU A 178 17.72 5.71 -1.43
N PRO A 179 17.95 6.97 -1.88
CA PRO A 179 19.27 7.42 -2.27
C PRO A 179 20.23 7.47 -1.07
N SER A 180 19.75 7.79 0.13
CA SER A 180 20.56 7.76 1.36
C SER A 180 21.08 6.35 1.67
N TRP A 181 20.24 5.33 1.48
CA TRP A 181 20.63 3.93 1.54
C TRP A 181 21.68 3.56 0.48
N LEU A 182 21.49 3.97 -0.78
CA LEU A 182 22.47 3.72 -1.84
C LEU A 182 23.82 4.39 -1.55
N LEU A 183 23.81 5.64 -1.08
CA LEU A 183 25.01 6.37 -0.68
C LEU A 183 25.73 5.67 0.49
N THR A 184 24.97 5.14 1.45
CA THR A 184 25.52 4.35 2.56
C THR A 184 26.31 3.14 2.06
N ILE A 185 25.80 2.42 1.06
CA ILE A 185 26.49 1.26 0.47
C ILE A 185 27.82 1.66 -0.17
N ILE A 186 27.81 2.73 -0.95
CA ILE A 186 28.99 3.25 -1.66
C ILE A 186 30.02 3.76 -0.66
N LEU A 187 29.61 4.60 0.29
CA LEU A 187 30.50 5.24 1.25
C LEU A 187 31.14 4.24 2.22
N PHE A 188 30.44 3.18 2.62
CA PHE A 188 31.06 2.12 3.42
C PHE A 188 32.15 1.32 2.68
N LYS A 189 32.36 1.53 1.37
CA LYS A 189 33.53 1.03 0.63
C LYS A 189 34.69 2.01 0.58
N MET A 190 34.42 3.31 0.72
CA MET A 190 35.42 4.38 0.64
C MET A 190 35.83 4.89 2.02
N VAL A 191 34.88 5.42 2.80
CA VAL A 191 35.11 6.06 4.11
C VAL A 191 34.00 5.67 5.09
N ILE A 192 34.36 4.88 6.10
CA ILE A 192 33.41 4.30 7.07
C ILE A 192 32.64 5.37 7.84
N LYS A 193 33.28 6.48 8.23
CA LYS A 193 32.65 7.56 9.01
C LYS A 193 31.46 8.17 8.27
N TYR A 194 31.62 8.52 7.00
CA TYR A 194 30.53 9.08 6.20
C TYR A 194 29.43 8.05 5.94
N GLY A 195 29.79 6.78 5.71
CA GLY A 195 28.79 5.71 5.60
C GLY A 195 27.91 5.60 6.85
N ALA A 196 28.47 5.76 8.05
CA ALA A 196 27.70 5.72 9.30
C ALA A 196 26.73 6.90 9.44
N PHE A 197 27.13 8.12 9.04
CA PHE A 197 26.24 9.28 9.05
C PHE A 197 25.05 9.13 8.10
N TRP A 198 25.30 8.63 6.89
CA TRP A 198 24.23 8.38 5.91
C TRP A 198 23.33 7.21 6.32
N LEU A 199 23.88 6.20 6.99
CA LEU A 199 23.08 5.12 7.57
C LEU A 199 22.15 5.66 8.66
N PHE A 200 22.61 6.59 9.51
CA PHE A 200 21.78 7.21 10.54
C PHE A 200 20.65 8.06 9.94
N LEU A 201 20.89 8.70 8.80
CA LEU A 201 19.87 9.48 8.07
C LEU A 201 18.83 8.60 7.37
N THR A 202 19.20 7.36 7.03
CA THR A 202 18.37 6.40 6.29
C THR A 202 17.37 5.71 7.22
#